data_AF-A0A7Z9GLC0-F1
#
_entry.id   AF-A0A7Z9GLC0-F1
#
_cell.length_a   1.000
_cell.length_b   1.000
_cell.length_c   1.000
_cell.angle_alpha   90.00
_cell.angle_beta   90.00
_cell.angle_gamma   90.00
#
_symmetry.space_group_name_H-M   'P 1'
#
loop_
_entity.id
_entity.type
_entity.pdbx_description
1 polymer ?
#
loop_
_entity_poly.entity_id
_entity_poly.type
_entity_poly.pdbx_seq_one_letter_code
_entity_poly.pdbx_strand_id
1 'polypeptide(L)'
;MTPAILFLIRSDPTSTHRSIEGLRIALSFLASWESAHVILVNHAVALLSKDIDNMCDSDTLEKLLPTFKDMETPFYVEKEASRQIDFDPGFSIHPISHAQISDMIAHTSYSMVF
;
A
#
# COMPACT_ATOMS: atom_id res chain seq x y z
N MET A 1 6.47 -19.52 15.02
CA MET A 1 5.69 -18.76 14.03
C MET A 1 6.55 -17.62 13.54
N THR A 2 6.63 -17.42 12.22
CA THR A 2 7.31 -16.25 11.66
C THR A 2 6.48 -15.00 11.99
N PRO A 3 7.06 -13.95 12.60
CA PRO A 3 6.31 -12.73 12.90
C PRO A 3 5.69 -12.12 11.64
N ALA A 4 4.44 -11.67 11.73
CA ALA A 4 3.79 -10.96 10.64
C ALA A 4 4.05 -9.45 10.76
N ILE A 5 4.26 -8.78 9.62
CA ILE A 5 4.42 -7.33 9.56
C ILE A 5 3.37 -6.73 8.64
N LEU A 6 2.73 -5.65 9.09
CA LEU A 6 1.70 -4.94 8.34
C LEU A 6 2.14 -3.49 8.15
N PHE A 7 2.16 -3.05 6.90
CA PHE A 7 2.39 -1.66 6.52
C PHE A 7 1.03 -0.99 6.32
N LEU A 8 0.64 -0.11 7.24
CA LEU A 8 -0.56 0.71 7.13
C LEU A 8 -0.16 2.08 6.58
N ILE A 9 -0.38 2.28 5.29
CA ILE A 9 -0.03 3.52 4.59
C ILE A 9 -1.30 4.37 4.47
N ARG A 10 -1.26 5.57 5.03
CA ARG A 10 -2.41 6.48 5.19
C ARG A 10 -2.13 7.93 4.82
N SER A 11 -0.86 8.34 4.75
CA SER A 11 -0.48 9.70 4.37
C SER A 11 -0.91 10.04 2.95
N ASP A 12 -1.37 11.28 2.73
CA ASP A 12 -1.78 11.77 1.41
C ASP A 12 -0.54 11.99 0.52
N PRO A 13 -0.40 11.23 -0.59
CA PRO A 13 0.76 11.30 -1.46
C PRO A 13 0.90 12.64 -2.19
N THR A 14 -0.16 13.47 -2.26
CA THR A 14 -0.10 14.81 -2.87
C THR A 14 0.47 15.87 -1.92
N SER A 15 0.53 15.56 -0.62
CA SER A 15 0.96 16.51 0.42
C SER A 15 2.33 16.19 1.02
N THR A 16 2.79 14.94 0.91
CA THR A 16 4.03 14.47 1.53
C THR A 16 4.56 13.19 0.87
N HIS A 17 5.88 13.00 0.89
CA HIS A 17 6.56 11.79 0.41
C HIS A 17 6.38 10.56 1.31
N ARG A 18 5.82 10.72 2.52
CA ARG A 18 5.76 9.65 3.54
C ARG A 18 5.12 8.35 3.06
N SER A 19 4.08 8.45 2.24
CA SER A 19 3.35 7.28 1.76
C SER A 19 4.18 6.46 0.75
N ILE A 20 4.98 7.14 -0.08
CA ILE A 20 5.94 6.49 -0.99
C ILE A 20 7.12 5.89 -0.22
N GLU A 21 7.62 6.57 0.82
CA GLU A 21 8.62 5.98 1.71
C GLU A 21 8.11 4.71 2.38
N GLY A 22 6.84 4.70 2.81
CA GLY A 22 6.16 3.51 3.31
C GLY A 22 6.17 2.36 2.30
N LEU A 23 5.84 2.64 1.03
CA LEU A 23 5.91 1.64 -0.05
C LEU A 23 7.34 1.14 -0.27
N ARG A 24 8.32 2.05 -0.36
CA ARG A 24 9.72 1.70 -0.60
C ARG A 24 10.27 0.76 0.48
N ILE A 25 9.93 1.02 1.75
CA ILE A 25 10.30 0.14 2.86
C ILE A 25 9.54 -1.17 2.75
N ALA A 26 8.23 -1.14 2.53
CA ALA A 26 7.40 -2.35 2.40
C ALA A 26 7.92 -3.31 1.31
N LEU A 27 8.38 -2.78 0.18
CA LEU A 27 8.94 -3.56 -0.92
C LEU A 27 10.10 -4.47 -0.47
N SER A 28 10.98 -3.95 0.40
CA SER A 28 12.12 -4.72 0.92
C SER A 28 11.68 -5.91 1.77
N PHE A 29 10.57 -5.76 2.51
CA PHE A 29 10.00 -6.84 3.32
C PHE A 29 9.23 -7.82 2.45
N LEU A 30 8.39 -7.36 1.53
CA LEU A 30 7.63 -8.23 0.63
C LEU A 30 8.54 -9.15 -0.21
N ALA A 31 9.73 -8.68 -0.59
CA ALA A 31 10.69 -9.48 -1.35
C ALA A 31 11.36 -10.60 -0.54
N SER A 32 11.32 -10.53 0.79
CA SER A 32 12.10 -11.41 1.69
C SER A 32 11.28 -12.08 2.79
N TRP A 33 10.02 -11.68 2.97
CA TRP A 33 9.20 -12.03 4.13
C TRP A 33 7.75 -12.31 3.71
N GLU A 34 7.39 -13.59 3.64
CA GLU A 34 6.09 -14.06 3.15
C GLU A 34 4.89 -13.47 3.93
N SER A 35 5.03 -13.28 5.25
CA SER A 35 4.01 -12.70 6.12
C SER A 35 4.06 -11.17 6.22
N ALA A 36 4.50 -10.49 5.15
CA ALA A 36 4.43 -9.04 5.02
C ALA A 36 3.18 -8.63 4.22
N HIS A 37 2.45 -7.63 4.71
CA HIS A 37 1.21 -7.15 4.08
C HIS A 37 1.20 -5.63 3.97
N VAL A 38 0.57 -5.10 2.92
CA VAL A 38 0.37 -3.66 2.72
C VAL A 38 -1.12 -3.34 2.71
N ILE A 39 -1.52 -2.39 3.55
CA ILE A 39 -2.87 -1.81 3.57
C ILE A 39 -2.76 -0.33 3.23
N LEU A 40 -3.48 0.11 2.20
CA LEU A 40 -3.65 1.52 1.84
C LEU A 40 -5.01 2.02 2.31
N VAL A 41 -5.04 3.16 2.99
CA VAL A 41 -6.28 3.78 3.50
C VAL A 41 -6.32 5.28 3.19
N ASN A 42 -7.50 5.89 3.25
CA ASN A 42 -7.72 7.29 2.91
C ASN A 42 -7.13 7.65 1.52
N HIS A 43 -6.47 8.81 1.40
CA HIS A 43 -5.84 9.30 0.17
C HIS A 43 -4.65 8.45 -0.30
N ALA A 44 -4.05 7.62 0.56
CA ALA A 44 -2.94 6.76 0.15
C ALA A 44 -3.35 5.70 -0.88
N VAL A 45 -4.65 5.38 -0.99
CA VAL A 45 -5.17 4.47 -2.03
C VAL A 45 -4.87 5.00 -3.44
N ALA A 46 -4.71 6.31 -3.62
CA ALA A 46 -4.31 6.91 -4.89
C ALA A 46 -2.93 6.45 -5.35
N LEU A 47 -2.04 5.95 -4.49
CA LEU A 47 -0.71 5.45 -4.90
C LEU A 47 -0.75 4.36 -6.00
N LEU A 48 -1.89 3.71 -6.19
CA LEU A 48 -2.12 2.67 -7.20
C LEU A 48 -2.97 3.15 -8.40
N SER A 49 -3.26 4.45 -8.52
CA SER A 49 -3.98 5.02 -9.66
C SER A 49 -3.14 5.04 -10.93
N LYS A 50 -3.81 5.18 -12.08
CA LYS A 50 -3.14 5.38 -13.37
C LYS A 50 -2.40 6.72 -13.48
N ASP A 51 -2.93 7.75 -12.83
CA ASP A 51 -2.37 9.09 -12.81
C ASP A 51 -1.71 9.33 -11.46
N ILE A 52 -0.37 9.47 -11.47
CA ILE A 52 0.45 9.70 -10.26
C ILE A 52 1.29 10.98 -10.34
N ASP A 53 1.11 11.79 -11.40
CA ASP A 53 1.98 12.93 -11.71
C ASP A 53 1.92 14.02 -10.63
N ASN A 54 0.79 14.11 -9.94
CA ASN A 54 0.53 15.11 -8.91
C ASN A 54 1.04 14.70 -7.50
N MET A 55 1.68 13.55 -7.37
CA MET A 55 2.21 13.08 -6.09
C MET A 55 3.58 13.69 -5.79
N CYS A 56 3.83 13.99 -4.52
CA CYS A 56 5.17 14.27 -4.04
C CYS A 56 6.06 13.06 -4.37
N ASP A 57 7.27 13.26 -4.91
CA ASP A 57 8.20 12.19 -5.28
C ASP A 57 7.65 11.14 -6.28
N SER A 58 6.80 11.57 -7.23
CA SER A 58 6.29 10.73 -8.33
C SER A 58 7.39 9.99 -9.10
N ASP A 59 8.54 10.63 -9.37
CA ASP A 59 9.73 10.00 -9.99
C ASP A 59 10.22 8.76 -9.25
N THR A 60 10.08 8.74 -7.92
CA THR A 60 10.44 7.59 -7.10
C THR A 60 9.35 6.52 -7.18
N LEU A 61 8.09 6.94 -7.09
CA LEU A 61 6.95 6.02 -7.21
C LEU A 61 6.97 5.29 -8.55
N GLU A 62 7.16 5.99 -9.67
CA GLU A 62 7.27 5.42 -11.02
C GLU A 62 8.31 4.30 -11.12
N LYS A 63 9.42 4.41 -10.38
CA LYS A 63 10.48 3.39 -10.36
C LYS A 63 10.13 2.18 -9.50
N LEU A 64 9.28 2.37 -8.48
CA LEU A 64 8.87 1.30 -7.55
C LEU A 64 7.70 0.48 -8.09
N LEU A 65 6.73 1.12 -8.74
CA LEU A 65 5.48 0.49 -9.18
C LEU A 65 5.69 -0.77 -10.05
N PRO A 66 6.62 -0.81 -11.03
CA PRO A 66 6.85 -2.01 -11.83
C PRO A 66 7.21 -3.24 -11.00
N THR A 67 8.05 -3.08 -9.97
CA THR A 67 8.45 -4.20 -9.12
C THR A 67 7.27 -4.80 -8.35
N PHE A 68 6.35 -3.97 -7.86
CA PHE A 68 5.14 -4.45 -7.20
C PHE A 68 4.22 -5.24 -8.14
N LYS A 69 4.14 -4.84 -9.42
CA LYS A 69 3.39 -5.54 -10.46
C LYS A 69 4.04 -6.88 -10.80
N ASP A 70 5.36 -6.90 -11.00
CA ASP A 70 6.12 -8.12 -11.30
C ASP A 70 6.02 -9.16 -10.17
N MET A 71 5.93 -8.70 -8.93
CA MET A 71 5.73 -9.54 -7.74
C MET A 71 4.28 -9.96 -7.51
N GLU A 72 3.33 -9.47 -8.31
CA GLU A 72 1.88 -9.67 -8.11
C GLU A 72 1.44 -9.33 -6.66
N THR A 73 2.01 -8.27 -6.09
CA THR A 73 1.84 -7.94 -4.67
C THR A 73 0.35 -7.71 -4.34
N PRO A 74 -0.21 -8.41 -3.33
CA PRO A 74 -1.58 -8.17 -2.90
C PRO A 74 -1.66 -6.87 -2.09
N PHE A 75 -2.31 -5.85 -2.65
CA PHE A 75 -2.63 -4.61 -1.96
C PHE A 75 -4.03 -4.68 -1.37
N TYR A 76 -4.12 -4.58 -0.05
CA TYR A 76 -5.40 -4.37 0.62
C TYR A 76 -5.71 -2.88 0.63
N VAL A 77 -6.92 -2.51 0.20
CA VAL A 77 -7.31 -1.09 0.12
C VAL A 77 -8.60 -0.85 0.89
N GLU A 78 -8.72 0.30 1.54
CA GLU A 78 -9.96 0.69 2.19
C GLU A 78 -11.10 0.79 1.17
N LYS A 79 -12.15 -0.01 1.37
CA LYS A 79 -13.24 -0.17 0.40
C LYS A 79 -13.97 1.13 0.06
N GLU A 80 -14.12 2.05 1.01
CA GLU A 80 -14.82 3.31 0.74
C GLU A 80 -13.94 4.26 -0.09
N ALA A 81 -12.66 4.41 0.28
CA ALA A 81 -11.71 5.22 -0.46
C ALA A 81 -11.45 4.67 -1.89
N SER A 82 -11.44 3.35 -2.06
CA SER A 82 -11.16 2.71 -3.35
C SER A 82 -12.22 2.97 -4.42
N ARG A 83 -13.45 3.37 -4.06
CA ARG A 83 -14.54 3.59 -5.02
C ARG A 83 -14.31 4.76 -5.97
N GLN A 84 -13.44 5.69 -5.58
CA GLN A 84 -13.20 6.95 -6.31
C GLN A 84 -11.91 6.91 -7.14
N ILE A 85 -11.21 5.77 -7.16
CA ILE A 85 -9.89 5.66 -7.78
C ILE A 85 -9.99 4.84 -9.07
N ASP A 86 -9.48 5.40 -10.17
CA ASP A 86 -9.22 4.64 -11.39
C ASP A 86 -7.85 3.95 -11.28
N PHE A 87 -7.88 2.72 -10.78
CA PHE A 87 -6.68 1.94 -10.54
C PHE A 87 -5.97 1.51 -11.82
N ASP A 88 -4.65 1.43 -11.75
CA ASP A 88 -3.87 0.75 -12.77
C ASP A 88 -4.18 -0.77 -12.73
N PRO A 89 -4.60 -1.38 -13.85
CA PRO A 89 -5.02 -2.78 -13.90
C PRO A 89 -3.89 -3.78 -13.64
N GLY A 90 -2.63 -3.33 -13.60
CA GLY A 90 -1.47 -4.17 -13.27
C GLY A 90 -1.33 -4.50 -11.78
N PHE A 91 -2.14 -3.92 -10.89
CA PHE A 91 -2.08 -4.21 -9.46
C PHE A 91 -3.13 -5.25 -9.02
N SER A 92 -2.72 -6.14 -8.10
CA SER A 92 -3.63 -7.03 -7.40
C SER A 92 -4.27 -6.30 -6.22
N ILE A 93 -5.52 -5.84 -6.41
CA ILE A 93 -6.22 -4.97 -5.46
C ILE A 93 -7.33 -5.73 -4.73
N HIS A 94 -7.33 -5.66 -3.40
CA HIS A 94 -8.28 -6.32 -2.52
C HIS A 94 -8.99 -5.29 -1.63
N PRO A 95 -10.16 -4.77 -2.04
CA PRO A 95 -10.94 -3.86 -1.20
C PRO A 95 -11.43 -4.55 0.07
N ILE A 96 -11.13 -3.96 1.24
CA ILE A 96 -11.50 -4.47 2.56
C ILE A 96 -12.20 -3.40 3.41
N SER A 97 -13.08 -3.85 4.30
CA SER A 97 -13.81 -2.98 5.23
C SER A 97 -12.95 -2.52 6.40
N HIS A 98 -13.38 -1.47 7.10
CA HIS A 98 -12.76 -1.02 8.34
C HIS A 98 -12.65 -2.11 9.42
N ALA A 99 -13.65 -2.99 9.51
CA ALA A 99 -13.63 -4.12 10.44
C ALA A 99 -12.49 -5.09 10.08
N GLN A 100 -12.35 -5.44 8.80
CA GLN A 100 -11.26 -6.31 8.33
C GLN A 100 -9.88 -5.66 8.51
N ILE A 101 -9.74 -4.35 8.27
CA ILE A 101 -8.48 -3.63 8.54
C ILE A 101 -8.12 -3.74 10.03
N SER A 102 -9.11 -3.50 10.91
CA SER A 102 -8.92 -3.59 12.37
C SER A 102 -8.52 -5.00 12.79
N ASP A 103 -9.17 -6.03 12.23
CA ASP A 103 -8.85 -7.43 12.47
C ASP A 103 -7.42 -7.75 12.02
N MET A 104 -7.01 -7.32 10.82
CA MET A 104 -5.65 -7.56 10.31
C MET A 104 -4.58 -6.90 11.20
N ILE A 105 -4.83 -5.68 11.69
CA ILE A 105 -3.93 -5.00 12.64
C ILE A 105 -3.88 -5.74 13.98
N ALA A 106 -5.00 -6.23 14.49
CA ALA A 106 -5.04 -6.94 15.77
C ALA A 106 -4.30 -8.29 15.73
N HIS A 107 -4.18 -8.92 14.56
CA HIS A 107 -3.56 -10.24 14.39
C HIS A 107 -2.13 -10.19 13.83
N THR A 108 -1.59 -9.01 13.49
CA THR A 108 -0.19 -8.89 13.07
C THR A 108 0.75 -8.82 14.28
N SER A 109 2.02 -9.19 14.11
CA SER A 109 3.02 -9.06 15.18
C SER A 109 3.56 -7.63 15.28
N TYR A 110 3.69 -6.96 14.14
CA TYR A 110 4.18 -5.58 14.06
C TYR A 110 3.36 -4.78 13.05
N SER A 111 3.11 -3.50 13.35
CA SER A 111 2.53 -2.55 12.42
C SER A 111 3.47 -1.36 12.23
N MET A 112 3.75 -1.01 10.99
CA MET A 112 4.41 0.25 10.63
C MET A 112 3.37 1.17 10.00
N VAL A 113 3.31 2.42 10.45
CA VAL A 113 2.30 3.38 10.02
C VAL A 113 2.97 4.56 9.32
N PHE A 114 2.51 4.86 8.10
CA PHE A 114 3.09 5.89 7.23
C PHE A 114 2.06 6.92 6.80
#